data_AF-A0A9J7DY06-F1
#
_entry.id   AF-A0A9J7DY06-F1
#
_cell.length_a   1.000
_cell.length_b   1.000
_cell.length_c   1.000
_cell.angle_alpha   90.00
_cell.angle_beta   90.00
_cell.angle_gamma   90.00
#
_symmetry.space_group_name_H-M   'P 1'
#
loop_
_entity.id
_entity.type
_entity.pdbx_description
1 polymer ?
#
loop_
_entity_poly.entity_id
_entity_poly.type
_entity_poly.pdbx_seq_one_letter_code
_entity_poly.pdbx_strand_id
1 'polypeptide(L)'
;MDPVKDSNNLNEEQPRQSQEPEPSTSTDSKRTRPKRGRPRGANRTPLSLEEKRARNAQYERERREELAKAQRELAEAAGCDPNITQTNLMINVIMRLKTKRRERLEDIKRVNRKLKKKIKKLKLARDQAEQVAPSTPQPGTTF
;
A
#
# COMPACT_ATOMS: atom_id res chain seq x y z
N MET A 1 -30.05 11.61 -51.72
CA MET A 1 -28.81 11.92 -52.46
C MET A 1 -28.54 13.38 -52.24
N ASP A 2 -27.60 13.68 -51.34
CA ASP A 2 -26.76 14.88 -51.25
C ASP A 2 -25.93 14.74 -49.95
N PRO A 3 -24.59 14.59 -50.03
CA PRO A 3 -23.74 14.42 -48.86
C PRO A 3 -23.01 15.74 -48.55
N VAL A 4 -23.16 16.29 -47.35
CA VAL A 4 -22.35 17.44 -46.93
C VAL A 4 -21.81 17.26 -45.51
N LYS A 5 -20.59 16.72 -45.51
CA LYS A 5 -19.38 17.18 -44.82
C LYS A 5 -19.33 17.12 -43.28
N ASP A 6 -18.58 16.10 -42.86
CA ASP A 6 -17.78 16.07 -41.65
C ASP A 6 -17.02 17.39 -41.43
N SER A 7 -17.37 18.12 -40.38
CA SER A 7 -16.52 19.17 -39.81
C SER A 7 -15.59 18.56 -38.77
N ASN A 8 -14.49 18.02 -39.28
CA ASN A 8 -13.24 17.81 -38.55
C ASN A 8 -12.86 19.10 -37.81
N ASN A 9 -12.98 19.10 -36.49
CA ASN A 9 -12.38 20.12 -35.65
C ASN A 9 -10.90 19.77 -35.41
N LEU A 10 -10.10 19.98 -36.46
CA LEU A 10 -8.65 20.03 -36.39
C LEU A 10 -8.27 21.35 -35.72
N ASN A 11 -8.11 21.31 -34.40
CA ASN A 11 -7.47 22.43 -33.71
C ASN A 11 -5.99 22.39 -34.07
N GLU A 12 -5.62 23.27 -34.99
CA GLU A 12 -4.27 23.52 -35.47
C GLU A 12 -3.32 23.73 -34.28
N GLU A 13 -2.32 22.85 -34.18
CA GLU A 13 -1.13 23.07 -33.38
C GLU A 13 -0.42 24.32 -33.92
N GLN A 14 -0.55 25.44 -33.20
CA GLN A 14 0.31 26.58 -33.46
C GLN A 14 1.77 26.22 -33.10
N PRO A 15 2.74 26.48 -33.99
CA PRO A 15 4.14 26.24 -33.68
C PRO A 15 4.57 27.18 -32.55
N ARG A 16 5.04 26.58 -31.44
CA ARG A 16 5.67 27.32 -30.34
C ARG A 16 6.89 28.06 -30.90
N GLN A 17 6.78 29.38 -31.04
CA GLN A 17 7.92 30.23 -31.33
C GLN A 17 8.97 30.04 -30.23
N SER A 18 10.10 29.45 -30.62
CA SER A 18 11.32 29.40 -29.82
C SER A 18 11.82 30.82 -29.59
N GLN A 19 11.59 31.35 -28.39
CA GLN A 19 12.28 32.56 -27.96
C GLN A 19 13.71 32.18 -27.57
N GLU A 20 14.67 32.60 -28.40
CA GLU A 20 16.09 32.61 -28.06
C GLU A 20 16.33 33.58 -26.88
N PRO A 21 17.12 33.20 -25.86
CA PRO A 21 17.49 34.14 -24.80
C PRO A 21 18.67 35.00 -25.25
N GLU A 22 18.42 36.30 -25.45
CA GLU A 22 19.43 37.35 -25.65
C GLU A 22 20.44 37.40 -24.47
N PRO A 23 21.76 37.50 -24.73
CA PRO A 23 22.76 37.68 -23.68
C PRO A 23 22.80 39.15 -23.22
N SER A 24 21.99 39.50 -22.22
CA SER A 24 22.05 40.82 -21.58
C SER A 24 23.26 40.92 -20.65
N THR A 25 24.36 41.48 -21.15
CA THR A 25 25.49 41.95 -20.33
C THR A 25 25.10 43.24 -19.59
N SER A 26 24.48 43.12 -18.42
CA SER A 26 24.43 44.23 -17.46
C SER A 26 25.47 44.00 -16.37
N THR A 27 26.63 44.62 -16.55
CA THR A 27 27.56 44.91 -15.46
C THR A 27 26.88 45.90 -14.51
N ASP A 28 26.27 45.42 -13.44
CA ASP A 28 26.23 46.23 -12.23
C ASP A 28 26.36 45.42 -10.94
N SER A 29 27.38 45.85 -10.23
CA SER A 29 27.91 45.44 -8.95
C SER A 29 26.88 45.50 -7.81
N LYS A 30 26.56 44.32 -7.26
CA LYS A 30 26.45 44.07 -5.79
C LYS A 30 26.36 42.56 -5.56
N ARG A 31 27.52 41.88 -5.56
CA ARG A 31 27.63 40.50 -5.06
C ARG A 31 27.31 40.50 -3.57
N THR A 32 26.11 40.06 -3.20
CA THR A 32 25.76 39.81 -1.80
C THR A 32 26.76 38.78 -1.25
N ARG A 33 27.55 39.19 -0.25
CA ARG A 33 28.55 38.31 0.38
C ARG A 33 27.83 37.08 0.94
N PRO A 34 28.30 35.84 0.66
CA PRO A 34 27.71 34.65 1.25
C PRO A 34 27.81 34.72 2.78
N LYS A 35 26.67 34.55 3.48
CA LYS A 35 26.62 34.45 4.95
C LYS A 35 27.56 33.33 5.43
N ARG A 36 28.49 33.65 6.33
CA ARG A 36 29.36 32.69 7.00
C ARG A 36 28.54 31.79 7.93
N GLY A 37 28.86 30.49 7.99
CA GLY A 37 28.26 29.52 8.92
C GLY A 37 27.55 28.32 8.28
N ARG A 38 27.35 28.28 6.95
CA ARG A 38 26.98 27.04 6.25
C ARG A 38 28.15 26.61 5.38
N PRO A 39 28.66 25.37 5.52
CA PRO A 39 29.61 24.85 4.55
C PRO A 39 28.91 24.81 3.19
N ARG A 40 29.19 25.79 2.34
CA ARG A 40 29.07 25.61 0.90
C ARG A 40 30.15 24.60 0.58
N GLY A 41 29.78 23.39 0.18
CA GLY A 41 30.75 22.38 -0.23
C GLY A 41 31.59 22.96 -1.36
N ALA A 42 32.74 23.55 -1.03
CA ALA A 42 33.57 24.32 -1.94
C ALA A 42 34.15 23.46 -3.07
N ASN A 43 34.08 22.14 -2.92
CA ASN A 43 34.53 21.13 -3.88
C ASN A 43 33.37 20.34 -4.53
N ARG A 44 32.13 20.82 -4.45
CA ARG A 44 31.02 20.22 -5.20
C ARG A 44 30.90 20.93 -6.54
N THR A 45 31.39 20.29 -7.59
CA THR A 45 31.03 20.64 -8.96
C THR A 45 29.50 20.55 -9.07
N PRO A 46 28.82 21.66 -9.43
CA PRO A 46 27.39 21.59 -9.70
C PRO A 46 27.17 20.65 -10.88
N LEU A 47 26.23 19.72 -10.74
CA LEU A 47 25.91 18.77 -11.80
C LEU A 47 25.55 19.51 -13.09
N SER A 48 26.06 19.02 -14.21
CA SER A 48 25.65 19.45 -15.54
C SER A 48 24.16 19.19 -15.74
N LEU A 49 23.54 19.89 -16.70
CA LEU A 49 22.13 19.65 -17.04
C LEU A 49 21.89 18.21 -17.49
N GLU A 50 22.87 17.60 -18.15
CA GLU A 50 22.80 16.21 -18.59
C GLU A 50 22.91 15.25 -17.41
N GLU A 51 23.84 15.47 -16.48
CA GLU A 51 23.97 14.67 -15.27
C GLU A 51 22.71 14.74 -14.39
N LYS A 52 22.06 15.91 -14.32
CA LYS A 52 20.76 16.06 -13.63
C LYS A 52 19.66 15.25 -14.32
N ARG A 53 19.58 15.28 -15.65
CA ARG A 53 18.60 14.49 -16.41
C ARG A 53 18.83 12.98 -16.21
N ALA A 54 20.08 12.54 -16.32
CA ALA A 54 20.46 11.13 -16.13
C ALA A 54 20.08 10.65 -14.72
N ARG A 55 20.40 11.45 -13.70
CA ARG A 55 20.05 11.12 -12.30
C ARG A 55 18.54 11.07 -12.08
N ASN A 56 17.77 12.03 -12.63
CA ASN A 56 16.31 12.00 -12.51
C ASN A 56 15.70 10.80 -13.24
N ALA A 57 16.24 10.43 -14.40
CA ALA A 57 15.80 9.24 -15.13
C ALA A 57 16.05 7.96 -14.35
N GLN A 58 17.20 7.87 -13.66
CA GLN A 58 17.49 6.77 -12.74
C GLN A 58 16.49 6.70 -11.59
N TYR A 59 16.27 7.82 -10.89
CA TYR A 59 15.30 7.84 -9.79
C TYR A 59 13.89 7.48 -10.23
N GLU A 60 13.46 7.93 -11.40
CA GLU A 60 12.12 7.58 -11.89
C GLU A 60 12.04 6.11 -12.31
N ARG A 61 13.14 5.50 -12.79
CA ARG A 61 13.20 4.06 -13.03
C ARG A 61 13.07 3.28 -11.72
N GLU A 62 13.88 3.60 -10.72
CA GLU A 62 13.84 2.96 -9.41
C GLU A 62 12.45 3.08 -8.78
N ARG A 63 11.86 4.28 -8.83
CA ARG A 63 10.49 4.53 -8.36
C ARG A 63 9.46 3.62 -9.05
N ARG A 64 9.56 3.43 -10.37
CA ARG A 64 8.63 2.55 -11.11
C ARG A 64 8.83 1.08 -10.76
N GLU A 65 10.08 0.66 -10.57
CA GLU A 65 10.41 -0.71 -10.17
C GLU A 65 9.87 -1.01 -8.76
N GLU A 66 10.03 -0.10 -7.81
CA GLU A 66 9.46 -0.20 -6.46
C GLU A 66 7.93 -0.29 -6.49
N LEU A 67 7.27 0.56 -7.29
CA LEU A 67 5.81 0.51 -7.45
C LEU A 67 5.34 -0.81 -8.07
N ALA A 68 6.04 -1.31 -9.10
CA ALA A 68 5.72 -2.58 -9.74
C ALA A 68 5.89 -3.77 -8.76
N LYS A 69 6.95 -3.74 -7.93
CA LYS A 69 7.17 -4.72 -6.87
C LYS A 69 6.05 -4.70 -5.84
N ALA A 70 5.70 -3.53 -5.32
CA ALA A 70 4.61 -3.38 -4.36
C ALA A 70 3.26 -3.82 -4.94
N GLN A 71 2.99 -3.53 -6.22
CA GLN A 71 1.79 -4.00 -6.89
C GLN A 71 1.73 -5.52 -7.00
N ARG A 72 2.86 -6.18 -7.32
CA ARG A 72 2.95 -7.64 -7.39
C ARG A 72 2.72 -8.29 -6.02
N GLU A 73 3.40 -7.79 -4.99
CA GLU A 73 3.22 -8.27 -3.61
C GLU A 73 1.77 -8.09 -3.15
N LEU A 74 1.14 -6.97 -3.50
CA LEU A 74 -0.27 -6.74 -3.18
C LEU A 74 -1.20 -7.70 -3.93
N ALA A 75 -0.95 -7.98 -5.21
CA ALA A 75 -1.71 -8.94 -6.00
C ALA A 75 -1.59 -10.35 -5.41
N GLU A 76 -0.39 -10.76 -5.00
CA GLU A 76 -0.13 -12.04 -4.33
C GLU A 76 -0.86 -12.14 -2.98
N ALA A 77 -0.72 -11.13 -2.11
CA ALA A 77 -1.41 -11.09 -0.82
C ALA A 77 -2.94 -11.05 -0.99
N ALA A 78 -3.41 -10.43 -2.06
CA ALA A 78 -4.80 -10.42 -2.45
C ALA A 78 -5.21 -11.67 -3.24
N GLY A 79 -4.34 -12.66 -3.49
CA GLY A 79 -4.63 -13.85 -4.29
C GLY A 79 -5.29 -13.53 -5.64
N CYS A 80 -4.84 -12.46 -6.29
CA CYS A 80 -5.27 -12.03 -7.62
C CYS A 80 -4.29 -12.54 -8.69
N ASP A 81 -4.73 -12.56 -9.94
CA ASP A 81 -3.88 -12.87 -11.09
C ASP A 81 -2.68 -11.90 -11.14
N PRO A 82 -1.43 -12.38 -11.37
CA PRO A 82 -0.26 -11.51 -11.54
C PRO A 82 -0.39 -10.48 -12.67
N ASN A 83 -1.22 -10.73 -13.68
CA ASN A 83 -1.45 -9.86 -14.84
C ASN A 83 -2.66 -8.93 -14.67
N ILE A 84 -3.22 -8.84 -13.47
CA ILE A 84 -4.36 -7.95 -13.20
C ILE A 84 -3.99 -6.48 -13.46
N THR A 85 -4.93 -5.72 -14.05
CA THR A 85 -4.76 -4.28 -14.21
C THR A 85 -4.72 -3.60 -12.84
N GLN A 86 -3.92 -2.54 -12.72
CA GLN A 86 -3.73 -1.82 -11.45
C GLN A 86 -5.07 -1.35 -10.86
N THR A 87 -5.96 -0.80 -11.69
CA THR A 87 -7.29 -0.34 -11.26
C THR A 87 -8.12 -1.47 -10.66
N ASN A 88 -8.17 -2.63 -11.33
CA ASN A 88 -8.93 -3.78 -10.86
C ASN A 88 -8.34 -4.36 -9.58
N LEU A 89 -7.00 -4.38 -9.45
CA LEU A 89 -6.34 -4.78 -8.21
C LEU A 89 -6.77 -3.89 -7.04
N MET A 90 -6.72 -2.58 -7.21
CA MET A 90 -7.11 -1.64 -6.15
C MET A 90 -8.58 -1.82 -5.74
N ILE A 91 -9.49 -1.95 -6.71
CA ILE A 91 -10.91 -2.20 -6.44
C ILE A 91 -11.10 -3.50 -5.64
N ASN A 92 -10.49 -4.59 -6.10
CA ASN A 92 -10.59 -5.90 -5.45
C ASN A 92 -10.05 -5.88 -4.02
N VAL A 93 -8.90 -5.25 -3.79
CA VAL A 93 -8.31 -5.10 -2.46
C VAL A 93 -9.23 -4.30 -1.54
N ILE A 94 -9.74 -3.15 -2.00
CA ILE A 94 -10.64 -2.29 -1.21
C ILE A 94 -11.91 -3.05 -0.84
N MET A 95 -12.53 -3.75 -1.80
CA MET A 95 -13.73 -4.55 -1.56
C MET A 95 -13.47 -5.66 -0.54
N ARG A 96 -12.37 -6.41 -0.69
CA ARG A 96 -11.98 -7.47 0.25
C ARG A 96 -11.72 -6.95 1.66
N LEU A 97 -11.08 -5.79 1.79
CA LEU A 97 -10.85 -5.17 3.11
C LEU A 97 -12.16 -4.74 3.77
N LYS A 98 -13.14 -4.24 2.99
CA LYS A 98 -14.47 -3.87 3.49
C LYS A 98 -15.25 -5.09 4.00
N THR A 99 -15.24 -6.21 3.26
CA THR A 99 -16.00 -7.43 3.62
C THR A 99 -15.33 -8.22 4.73
N LYS A 100 -14.03 -8.53 4.60
CA LYS A 100 -13.29 -9.35 5.59
C LYS A 100 -13.25 -8.73 6.98
N ARG A 101 -13.32 -7.40 7.11
CA ARG A 101 -13.21 -6.71 8.40
C ARG A 101 -14.44 -6.87 9.28
N ARG A 102 -15.65 -6.92 8.70
CA ARG A 102 -16.91 -6.94 9.46
C ARG A 102 -17.38 -8.36 9.77
N GLU A 103 -17.50 -9.19 8.74
CA GLU A 103 -18.10 -10.52 8.87
C GLU A 103 -17.21 -11.48 9.67
N ARG A 104 -15.92 -11.55 9.32
CA ARG A 104 -15.00 -12.54 9.89
C ARG A 104 -14.75 -12.34 11.38
N LEU A 105 -14.66 -11.08 11.82
CA LEU A 105 -14.29 -10.76 13.21
C LEU A 105 -15.45 -11.01 14.18
N GLU A 106 -16.67 -10.69 13.75
CA GLU A 106 -17.87 -10.95 14.54
C GLU A 106 -18.22 -12.43 14.60
N ASP A 107 -18.04 -13.16 13.50
CA ASP A 107 -18.26 -14.60 13.45
C ASP A 107 -17.24 -15.36 14.29
N ILE A 108 -15.95 -15.01 14.22
CA ILE A 108 -14.93 -15.59 15.11
C ILE A 108 -15.26 -15.30 16.58
N LYS A 109 -15.67 -14.07 16.93
CA LYS A 109 -16.09 -13.74 18.30
C LYS A 109 -17.33 -14.54 18.73
N ARG A 110 -18.29 -14.76 17.83
CA ARG A 110 -19.50 -15.55 18.07
C ARG A 110 -19.16 -17.01 18.33
N VAL A 111 -18.35 -17.62 17.47
CA VAL A 111 -17.89 -19.01 17.62
C VAL A 111 -17.09 -19.16 18.91
N ASN A 112 -16.15 -18.25 19.20
CA ASN A 112 -15.40 -18.26 20.46
C ASN A 112 -16.31 -18.17 21.70
N ARG A 113 -17.36 -17.35 21.67
CA ARG A 113 -18.35 -17.31 22.77
C ARG A 113 -19.10 -18.64 22.91
N LYS A 114 -19.52 -19.26 21.82
CA LYS A 114 -20.17 -20.58 21.82
C LYS A 114 -19.24 -21.66 22.38
N LEU A 115 -18.00 -21.70 21.92
CA LEU A 115 -16.98 -22.66 22.39
C LEU A 115 -16.68 -22.47 23.88
N LYS A 116 -16.48 -21.23 24.35
CA LYS A 116 -16.28 -20.94 25.78
C LYS A 116 -17.45 -21.43 26.64
N LYS A 117 -18.70 -21.26 26.17
CA LYS A 117 -19.88 -21.79 26.87
C LYS A 117 -19.89 -23.32 26.92
N LYS A 118 -19.56 -23.99 25.81
CA LYS A 118 -19.45 -25.46 25.77
C LYS A 118 -18.35 -25.98 26.72
N ILE A 119 -17.18 -25.35 26.70
CA ILE A 119 -16.06 -25.67 27.60
C ILE A 119 -16.52 -25.52 29.07
N LYS A 120 -17.19 -24.41 29.41
CA LYS A 120 -17.68 -24.20 30.78
C LYS A 120 -18.68 -25.27 31.21
N LYS A 121 -19.63 -25.65 30.34
CA LYS A 121 -20.59 -26.72 30.62
C LYS A 121 -19.91 -28.07 30.84
N LEU A 122 -18.97 -28.43 29.97
CA LEU A 122 -18.23 -29.70 30.07
C LEU A 122 -17.37 -29.75 31.34
N LYS A 123 -16.73 -28.64 31.73
CA LYS A 123 -16.00 -28.55 33.00
C LYS A 123 -16.91 -28.78 34.19
N LEU A 124 -18.04 -28.08 34.26
CA LEU A 124 -19.01 -28.27 35.34
C LEU A 124 -19.54 -29.72 35.42
N ALA A 125 -19.84 -30.34 34.28
CA ALA A 125 -20.28 -31.72 34.25
C ALA A 125 -19.19 -32.71 34.71
N ARG A 126 -17.92 -32.45 34.34
CA ARG A 126 -16.77 -33.22 34.83
C ARG A 126 -16.62 -33.08 36.34
N ASP A 127 -16.64 -31.85 36.85
CA ASP A 127 -16.46 -31.58 38.29
C ASP A 127 -17.60 -32.23 39.11
N GLN A 128 -18.83 -32.23 38.58
CA GLN A 128 -19.96 -32.95 39.16
C GLN A 128 -19.78 -34.47 39.12
N ALA A 129 -19.30 -35.02 38.00
CA ALA A 129 -19.04 -36.46 37.89
C ALA A 129 -17.91 -36.93 38.82
N GLU A 130 -16.87 -36.11 39.05
CA GLU A 130 -15.80 -36.38 40.00
C GLU A 130 -16.29 -36.33 41.47
N GLN A 131 -17.27 -35.48 41.79
CA GLN A 131 -17.88 -35.45 43.14
C GLN A 131 -18.92 -36.56 43.36
N VAL A 132 -19.51 -37.12 42.30
CA VAL A 132 -20.53 -38.17 42.38
C VAL A 132 -19.92 -39.58 42.38
N ALA A 133 -18.59 -39.74 42.25
CA ALA A 133 -17.93 -41.03 42.48
C ALA A 133 -17.91 -41.35 43.99
N PRO A 134 -18.84 -42.17 44.52
CA PRO A 134 -18.92 -42.45 45.93
C PRO A 134 -17.95 -43.58 46.27
N SER A 135 -17.31 -43.45 47.42
CA SER A 135 -16.67 -44.51 48.19
C SER A 135 -17.29 -45.88 47.91
N THR A 136 -16.54 -46.76 47.27
CA THR A 136 -16.83 -48.20 47.23
C THR A 136 -17.03 -48.67 48.66
N PRO A 137 -18.21 -49.17 49.07
CA PRO A 137 -18.34 -49.78 50.39
C PRO A 137 -17.45 -51.02 50.39
N GLN A 138 -16.47 -51.04 51.30
CA GLN A 138 -15.64 -52.21 51.52
C GLN A 138 -16.55 -53.39 51.86
N PRO A 139 -16.46 -54.54 51.16
CA PRO A 139 -17.22 -55.71 51.54
C PRO A 139 -16.76 -56.14 52.94
N GLY A 140 -17.71 -56.15 53.87
CA GLY A 140 -17.50 -56.46 55.26
C GLY A 140 -16.83 -57.81 55.47
N THR A 141 -15.85 -57.79 56.36
CA THR A 141 -15.27 -58.95 57.03
C THR A 141 -16.39 -59.75 57.70
N THR A 142 -16.68 -60.95 57.19
CA THR A 142 -17.43 -61.96 57.94
C THR A 142 -16.46 -63.00 58.47
N PHE A 143 -16.61 -63.26 59.77
CA PHE A 143 -15.87 -64.17 60.64
C PHE A 143 -15.75 -65.60 60.10
#